data_AF-A0A6P1I7D4-F1
#
_entry.id   AF-A0A6P1I7D4-F1
#
_cell.length_a   1.000
_cell.length_b   1.000
_cell.length_c   1.000
_cell.angle_alpha   90.00
_cell.angle_beta   90.00
_cell.angle_gamma   90.00
#
_symmetry.space_group_name_H-M   'P 1'
#
loop_
_entity.id
_entity.type
_entity.pdbx_description
1 polymer ?
#
loop_
_entity_poly.entity_id
_entity_poly.type
_entity_poly.pdbx_seq_one_letter_code
_entity_poly.pdbx_strand_id
1 'polypeptide(L)'
;MDDEQGTRMRRILWVLGGIAAVVLLLSGVGNGVTSVELVFYAIVIGVGAVIVLAIRALVRVGDKRPPPVQLVTPSTQGMTPGWYPDQRDPKLNRWYNGSEWTSATLPRE
;
A
#
# COMPACT_ATOMS: atom_id res chain seq x y z
N MET A 1 -9.88 9.72 12.67
CA MET A 1 -9.41 8.50 13.34
C MET A 1 -8.31 7.98 12.47
N ASP A 2 -7.10 8.36 12.82
CA ASP A 2 -6.01 8.50 11.86
C ASP A 2 -5.53 7.11 11.45
N ASP A 3 -5.32 6.92 10.15
CA ASP A 3 -5.03 5.63 9.51
C ASP A 3 -3.85 4.88 10.17
N GLU A 4 -2.96 5.64 10.80
CA GLU A 4 -1.83 5.15 11.58
C GLU A 4 -2.25 4.44 12.87
N GLN A 5 -3.26 4.94 13.59
CA GLN A 5 -3.77 4.29 14.80
C GLN A 5 -4.45 2.96 14.47
N GLY A 6 -5.23 2.89 13.38
CA GLY A 6 -5.90 1.66 12.96
C GLY A 6 -4.91 0.56 12.58
N THR A 7 -3.82 0.93 11.90
CA THR A 7 -2.76 -0.01 11.49
C THR A 7 -1.95 -0.53 12.69
N ARG A 8 -1.63 0.35 13.65
CA ARG A 8 -0.95 -0.01 14.90
C ARG A 8 -1.83 -0.91 15.77
N MET A 9 -3.12 -0.60 15.93
CA MET A 9 -4.07 -1.41 16.68
C MET A 9 -4.21 -2.82 16.11
N ARG A 10 -4.30 -2.94 14.77
CA ARG A 10 -4.38 -4.24 14.09
C ARG A 10 -3.12 -5.08 14.33
N ARG A 11 -1.93 -4.47 14.28
CA ARG A 11 -0.66 -5.16 14.61
C ARG A 11 -0.65 -5.64 16.05
N ILE A 12 -1.07 -4.81 17.00
CA ILE A 12 -1.08 -5.15 18.43
C ILE A 12 -2.03 -6.33 18.70
N LEU A 13 -3.21 -6.35 18.08
CA LEU A 13 -4.16 -7.46 18.21
C LEU A 13 -3.60 -8.77 17.65
N TRP A 14 -2.89 -8.74 16.52
CA TRP A 14 -2.22 -9.91 15.97
C TRP A 14 -1.08 -10.42 16.86
N VAL A 15 -0.30 -9.51 17.44
CA VAL A 15 0.79 -9.86 18.37
C VAL A 15 0.23 -10.45 19.66
N LEU A 16 -0.79 -9.83 20.25
CA LEU A 16 -1.45 -10.34 21.45
C LEU A 16 -2.12 -11.69 21.23
N GLY A 17 -2.79 -11.88 20.08
CA GLY A 17 -3.38 -13.17 19.72
C GLY A 17 -2.33 -14.27 19.53
N GLY A 18 -1.20 -13.95 18.91
CA GLY A 18 -0.07 -14.88 18.76
C GLY A 18 0.56 -15.24 20.11
N ILE A 19 0.79 -14.26 20.97
CA ILE A 19 1.34 -14.48 22.33
C ILE A 19 0.36 -15.30 23.16
N ALA A 20 -0.94 -14.99 23.14
CA ALA A 20 -1.95 -15.77 23.86
C ALA A 20 -2.00 -17.22 23.37
N ALA A 21 -1.93 -17.46 22.06
CA ALA A 21 -1.87 -18.82 21.51
C ALA A 21 -0.61 -19.56 21.96
N VAL A 22 0.55 -18.90 21.97
CA VAL A 22 1.81 -19.48 22.46
C VAL A 22 1.73 -19.79 23.95
N VAL A 23 1.17 -18.88 24.76
CA VAL A 23 0.99 -19.09 26.21
C VAL A 23 0.01 -20.23 26.48
N LEU A 24 -1.04 -20.38 25.69
CA LEU A 24 -2.02 -21.48 25.81
C LEU A 24 -1.42 -22.83 25.39
N LEU A 25 -0.51 -22.83 24.42
CA LEU A 25 0.26 -24.02 24.02
C LEU A 25 1.30 -24.39 25.09
N LEU A 26 1.90 -23.39 25.77
CA LEU A 26 2.90 -23.60 26.81
C LEU A 26 2.27 -23.94 28.18
N SER A 27 1.04 -23.51 28.47
CA SER A 27 0.37 -23.79 29.74
C SER A 27 -0.02 -25.26 29.92
N GLY A 28 -0.03 -26.06 28.85
CA GLY A 28 -0.21 -27.52 28.90
C GLY A 28 1.08 -28.31 29.18
N VAL A 29 2.26 -27.69 29.21
CA VAL A 29 3.57 -28.40 29.27
C VAL A 29 3.94 -28.90 30.69
N GLY A 30 3.04 -28.72 31.67
CA GLY A 30 3.22 -29.22 33.03
C GLY A 30 2.79 -30.68 33.17
N ASN A 31 3.76 -31.60 33.13
CA ASN A 31 3.72 -33.04 33.44
C ASN A 31 3.51 -33.96 32.21
N GLY A 32 4.63 -34.54 31.73
CA GLY A 32 4.61 -35.75 30.88
C GLY A 32 3.99 -35.55 29.50
N VAL A 33 4.53 -34.64 28.70
CA VAL A 33 4.09 -34.44 27.30
C VAL A 33 4.19 -35.77 26.55
N THR A 34 3.04 -36.35 26.22
CA THR A 34 3.00 -37.59 25.45
C THR A 34 3.24 -37.30 23.97
N SER A 35 3.71 -38.28 23.21
CA SER A 35 3.89 -38.13 21.75
C SER A 35 2.60 -37.69 21.04
N VAL A 36 1.44 -38.07 21.58
CA VAL A 36 0.12 -37.68 21.06
C VAL A 36 -0.12 -36.19 21.21
N GLU A 37 0.27 -35.61 22.34
CA GLU A 37 0.09 -34.19 22.65
C GLU A 37 1.01 -33.31 21.78
N LEU A 38 2.24 -33.77 21.56
CA LEU A 38 3.18 -33.16 20.61
C LEU A 38 2.63 -33.16 19.18
N VAL A 39 2.07 -34.27 18.72
CA VAL A 39 1.44 -34.38 17.39
C VAL A 39 0.21 -33.48 17.30
N PHE A 40 -0.61 -33.42 18.35
CA PHE A 40 -1.77 -32.54 18.42
C PHE A 40 -1.36 -31.07 18.29
N TYR A 41 -0.35 -30.62 19.03
CA TYR A 41 0.16 -29.25 18.92
C TYR A 41 0.77 -28.95 17.55
N ALA A 42 1.51 -29.90 16.96
CA ALA A 42 2.06 -29.74 15.61
C ALA A 42 0.95 -29.56 14.56
N ILE A 43 -0.16 -30.29 14.68
CA ILE A 43 -1.33 -30.14 13.80
C ILE A 43 -1.99 -28.77 14.02
N VAL A 44 -2.24 -28.37 15.27
CA VAL A 44 -2.88 -27.08 15.58
C VAL A 44 -2.05 -25.91 15.05
N ILE A 45 -0.73 -25.92 15.27
CA ILE A 45 0.18 -24.90 14.75
C ILE A 45 0.22 -24.94 13.22
N GLY A 46 0.28 -26.14 12.63
CA GLY A 46 0.29 -26.32 11.17
C GLY A 46 -0.97 -25.76 10.51
N VAL A 47 -2.15 -26.08 11.05
CA VAL A 47 -3.44 -25.55 10.57
C VAL A 47 -3.50 -24.04 10.73
N GLY A 48 -3.08 -23.51 11.88
CA GLY A 48 -2.98 -22.07 12.12
C GLY A 48 -2.08 -21.36 11.10
N ALA A 49 -0.90 -21.92 10.82
CA ALA A 49 0.03 -21.39 9.83
C ALA A 49 -0.58 -21.37 8.42
N VAL A 50 -1.27 -22.44 8.02
CA VAL A 50 -1.96 -22.52 6.71
C VAL A 50 -3.04 -21.44 6.60
N ILE A 51 -3.85 -21.24 7.64
CA ILE A 51 -4.89 -20.20 7.67
C ILE A 51 -4.27 -18.81 7.52
N VAL A 52 -3.19 -18.53 8.26
CA VAL A 52 -2.48 -17.23 8.17
C VAL A 52 -1.91 -17.01 6.77
N LEU A 53 -1.31 -18.04 6.15
CA LEU A 53 -0.81 -17.94 4.79
C LEU A 53 -1.93 -17.71 3.77
N ALA A 54 -3.07 -18.38 3.93
CA ALA A 54 -4.25 -18.19 3.08
C ALA A 54 -4.80 -16.75 3.18
N ILE A 55 -4.97 -16.23 4.40
CA ILE A 55 -5.39 -14.84 4.63
C ILE A 55 -4.37 -13.87 3.99
N ARG A 56 -3.07 -14.10 4.20
CA ARG A 56 -2.01 -13.26 3.63
C ARG A 56 -2.03 -13.27 2.11
N ALA A 57 -2.27 -14.43 1.50
CA ALA A 57 -2.41 -14.56 0.05
C ALA A 57 -3.63 -13.78 -0.46
N LEU A 58 -4.79 -13.92 0.21
CA LEU A 58 -6.02 -13.20 -0.14
C LEU A 58 -5.85 -11.67 -0.04
N VAL A 59 -5.23 -11.18 1.04
CA VAL A 59 -4.95 -9.73 1.19
C VAL A 59 -4.01 -9.25 0.08
N ARG A 60 -2.96 -10.01 -0.25
CA ARG A 60 -2.01 -9.65 -1.31
C ARG A 60 -2.66 -9.60 -2.69
N VAL A 61 -3.65 -10.45 -2.95
CA VAL A 61 -4.41 -10.44 -4.22
C VAL A 61 -5.33 -9.22 -4.31
N GLY A 62 -5.94 -8.79 -3.20
CA GLY A 62 -6.85 -7.64 -3.16
C GLY A 62 -6.17 -6.28 -3.34
N ASP A 63 -4.87 -6.15 -3.05
CA ASP A 63 -4.12 -4.89 -3.12
C ASP A 63 -3.63 -4.50 -4.53
N LYS A 64 -4.15 -5.11 -5.59
CA LYS A 64 -3.93 -4.64 -6.97
C LYS A 64 -4.73 -3.36 -7.24
N ARG A 65 -4.39 -2.27 -6.57
CA ARG A 65 -4.83 -0.93 -6.98
C ARG A 65 -4.16 -0.61 -8.32
N PRO A 66 -4.89 -0.13 -9.34
CA PRO A 66 -4.26 0.40 -10.54
C PRO A 66 -3.20 1.42 -10.13
N PRO A 67 -1.99 1.39 -10.70
CA PRO A 67 -1.01 2.43 -10.44
C PRO A 67 -1.69 3.79 -10.71
N PRO A 68 -1.54 4.79 -9.83
CA PRO A 68 -2.04 6.12 -10.11
C PRO A 68 -1.56 6.51 -11.49
N VAL A 69 -2.48 6.88 -12.38
CA VAL A 69 -2.12 7.44 -13.69
C VAL A 69 -1.29 8.67 -13.38
N GLN A 70 0.03 8.54 -13.51
CA GLN A 70 0.93 9.68 -13.41
C GLN A 70 0.64 10.53 -14.64
N LEU A 71 -0.19 11.54 -14.46
CA LEU A 71 -0.27 12.66 -15.36
C LEU A 71 1.11 13.30 -15.34
N VAL A 72 1.96 12.90 -16.28
CA VAL A 72 3.26 13.54 -16.50
C VAL A 72 2.94 14.98 -16.85
N THR A 73 3.00 15.85 -15.85
CA THR A 73 2.90 17.29 -16.09
C THR A 73 4.23 17.64 -16.74
N PRO A 74 4.27 18.08 -18.01
CA PRO A 74 5.52 18.40 -18.67
C PRO A 74 6.30 19.39 -17.80
N SER A 75 7.53 19.04 -17.45
CA SER A 75 8.38 19.86 -16.60
C SER A 75 8.62 21.20 -17.27
N THR A 76 8.04 22.27 -16.73
CA THR A 76 8.29 23.65 -17.14
C THR A 76 9.59 24.21 -16.51
N GLN A 77 10.39 23.36 -15.86
CA GLN A 77 11.66 23.74 -15.27
C GLN A 77 12.62 24.25 -16.35
N GLY A 78 12.97 25.53 -16.28
CA GLY A 78 13.87 26.20 -17.22
C GLY A 78 13.20 26.99 -18.34
N MET A 79 11.86 27.02 -18.42
CA MET A 79 11.16 27.91 -19.35
C MET A 79 11.15 29.35 -18.83
N THR A 80 11.61 30.28 -19.65
CA THR A 80 11.49 31.73 -19.39
C THR A 80 10.06 32.20 -19.68
N PRO A 81 9.57 33.28 -19.07
CA PRO A 81 8.28 33.85 -19.46
C PRO A 81 8.25 34.21 -20.96
N GLY A 82 7.23 33.77 -21.68
CA GLY A 82 7.20 33.89 -23.14
C GLY A 82 6.02 33.21 -23.82
N TRP A 83 5.93 33.40 -25.14
CA TRP A 83 4.99 32.69 -26.02
C TRP A 83 5.60 31.36 -26.48
N TYR A 84 4.89 30.27 -26.28
CA TYR A 84 5.31 28.93 -26.69
C TYR A 84 4.17 28.20 -27.40
N PRO A 85 4.44 27.18 -28.23
CA PRO A 85 3.40 26.40 -28.89
C PRO A 85 2.42 25.77 -27.88
N ASP A 86 1.12 25.89 -28.13
CA ASP A 86 0.10 25.28 -27.29
C ASP A 86 0.13 23.75 -27.46
N GLN A 87 0.20 23.04 -26.33
CA GLN A 87 0.22 21.57 -26.30
C GLN A 87 -1.14 20.97 -26.69
N ARG A 88 -2.22 21.75 -26.64
CA ARG A 88 -3.58 21.33 -26.95
C ARG A 88 -3.99 21.66 -28.38
N ASP A 89 -3.47 22.76 -28.92
CA ASP A 89 -3.78 23.21 -30.28
C ASP A 89 -2.48 23.64 -31.01
N PRO A 90 -2.03 22.87 -32.02
CA PRO A 90 -0.78 23.18 -32.74
C PRO A 90 -0.82 24.50 -33.53
N LYS A 91 -2.01 25.09 -33.73
CA LYS A 91 -2.21 26.37 -34.44
C LYS A 91 -2.07 27.60 -33.56
N LEU A 92 -1.90 27.42 -32.25
CA LEU A 92 -1.85 28.51 -31.28
C LEU A 92 -0.51 28.53 -30.55
N ASN A 93 -0.11 29.74 -30.15
CA ASN A 93 0.87 29.92 -29.08
C ASN A 93 0.14 30.32 -27.79
N ARG A 94 0.62 29.85 -26.65
CA ARG A 94 0.09 30.12 -25.32
C ARG A 94 1.16 30.80 -24.46
N TRP A 95 0.77 31.78 -23.67
CA TRP A 95 1.70 32.52 -22.82
C TRP A 95 2.02 31.76 -21.53
N TYR A 96 3.31 31.56 -21.26
CA TYR A 96 3.85 31.05 -19.99
C TYR A 96 4.40 32.21 -19.17
N ASN A 97 3.98 32.36 -17.91
CA ASN A 97 4.36 33.48 -17.06
C ASN A 97 5.62 33.24 -16.20
N GLY A 98 6.29 32.09 -16.37
CA GLY A 98 7.44 31.68 -15.56
C GLY A 98 7.09 30.64 -14.48
N SER A 99 5.83 30.54 -14.09
CA SER A 99 5.32 29.53 -13.15
C SER A 99 4.25 28.62 -13.75
N GLU A 100 3.38 29.15 -14.61
CA GLU A 100 2.22 28.44 -15.15
C GLU A 100 1.82 28.93 -16.56
N TRP A 101 1.05 28.10 -17.25
CA TRP A 101 0.45 28.43 -18.54
C TRP A 101 -0.83 29.25 -18.35
N THR A 102 -0.83 30.49 -18.83
CA THR A 102 -1.99 31.41 -18.70
C THR A 102 -3.08 31.10 -19.72
N SER A 103 -4.25 31.73 -19.66
CA SER A 103 -5.31 31.56 -20.67
C SER A 103 -5.06 32.37 -21.96
N ALA A 104 -4.04 33.22 -21.99
CA ALA A 104 -3.75 34.06 -23.16
C ALA A 104 -3.17 33.20 -24.30
N THR A 105 -3.80 33.29 -25.46
CA THR A 105 -3.41 32.60 -26.69
C THR A 105 -3.31 33.57 -27.86
N LEU A 106 -2.47 33.24 -28.85
CA LEU A 106 -2.39 33.95 -30.13
C LEU A 106 -2.23 32.98 -31.30
N PRO A 107 -2.67 33.36 -32.52
CA PRO A 107 -2.45 32.56 -33.72
C PRO A 107 -0.96 32.34 -33.97
N ARG A 108 -0.59 31.13 -34.37
CA ARG A 108 0.75 30.82 -34.84
C ARG A 108 0.83 31.10 -36.34
N GLU A 109 1.70 32.01 -36.74
CA GLU A 109 1.99 32.31 -38.15
C GLU A 109 2.80 31.21 -38.84
#